data_AF-A0A971LB99-F1
#
_entry.id   AF-A0A971LB99-F1
#
_cell.length_a   1.000
_cell.length_b   1.000
_cell.length_c   1.000
_cell.angle_alpha   90.00
_cell.angle_beta   90.00
_cell.angle_gamma   90.00
#
_symmetry.space_group_name_H-M   'P 1'
#
loop_
_entity.id
_entity.type
_entity.pdbx_description
1 polymer ?
#
loop_
_entity_poly.entity_id
_entity_poly.type
_entity_poly.pdbx_seq_one_letter_code
_entity_poly.pdbx_strand_id
1 'polypeptide(L)'
;MIISSQQVQSIIKAYGLSGTRKTLPGENSTAVSRKDSLEISREAKELSTIRRIIDKTPEVRAEKVAAIKEAIANGTYNVDSREVAHMMIVRSLVDRIVAGEYDEE
;
A
#
# COMPACT_ATOMS: atom_id res chain seq x y z
N MET A 1 3.70 16.98 28.68
CA MET A 1 3.51 15.96 27.63
C MET A 1 4.52 14.85 27.87
N ILE A 2 4.07 13.65 28.24
CA ILE A 2 4.97 12.50 28.46
C ILE A 2 4.53 11.42 27.46
N ILE A 3 5.28 11.28 26.37
CA ILE A 3 5.03 10.22 25.39
C ILE A 3 5.59 8.93 25.98
N SER A 4 4.76 7.90 26.12
CA SER A 4 5.15 6.62 26.72
C SER A 4 6.12 5.88 25.79
N SER A 5 7.27 5.49 26.34
CA SER A 5 8.30 4.73 25.62
C SER A 5 7.77 3.40 25.05
N GLN A 6 6.73 2.82 25.65
CA GLN A 6 6.09 1.60 25.15
C GLN A 6 5.27 1.84 23.88
N GLN A 7 4.62 3.00 23.77
CA GLN A 7 3.85 3.38 22.57
C GLN A 7 4.78 3.63 21.37
N VAL A 8 5.98 4.15 21.62
CA VAL A 8 6.99 4.33 20.57
C VAL A 8 7.55 2.98 20.10
N GLN A 9 7.77 2.03 21.03
CA GLN A 9 8.27 0.69 20.70
C GLN A 9 7.27 -0.14 19.88
N SER A 10 5.97 -0.03 20.16
CA SER A 10 4.93 -0.74 19.40
C SER A 10 4.84 -0.25 17.96
N ILE A 11 5.00 1.06 17.74
CA ILE A 11 5.09 1.65 16.41
C ILE A 11 6.37 1.19 15.68
N ILE A 12 7.55 1.27 16.32
CA ILE A 12 8.82 0.83 15.69
C ILE A 12 8.75 -0.65 15.25
N LYS A 13 8.10 -1.51 16.04
CA LYS A 13 7.93 -2.93 15.73
C LYS A 13 6.90 -3.18 14.62
N ALA A 14 5.79 -2.44 14.61
CA ALA A 14 4.78 -2.54 13.56
C ALA A 14 5.31 -2.12 12.18
N TYR A 15 6.24 -1.17 12.15
CA TYR A 15 6.90 -0.69 10.93
C TYR A 15 8.20 -1.43 10.59
N GLY A 16 8.57 -2.48 11.33
CA GLY A 16 9.68 -3.36 10.98
C GLY A 16 11.07 -2.72 11.04
N LEU A 17 11.25 -1.57 11.70
CA LEU A 17 12.52 -0.85 11.80
C LEU A 17 13.52 -1.48 12.80
N SER A 18 13.35 -2.77 13.12
CA SER A 18 14.21 -3.50 14.07
C SER A 18 15.49 -4.01 13.39
N GLY A 19 16.35 -3.07 12.99
CA GLY A 19 17.72 -3.33 12.58
C GLY A 19 18.71 -2.90 13.66
N THR A 20 19.38 -3.88 14.28
CA THR A 20 20.64 -3.77 15.04
C THR A 20 20.68 -2.90 16.31
N ARG A 21 20.53 -3.55 17.49
CA ARG A 21 21.50 -3.32 18.58
C ARG A 21 21.67 -4.51 19.53
N LYS A 22 22.93 -4.94 19.61
CA LYS A 22 23.59 -5.95 20.45
C LYS A 22 23.12 -5.99 21.91
N THR A 23 22.93 -7.21 22.43
CA THR A 23 22.64 -7.57 23.83
C THR A 23 23.87 -7.52 24.74
N LEU A 24 23.68 -7.22 26.03
CA LEU A 24 24.55 -7.61 27.15
C LEU A 24 23.69 -8.11 28.33
N PRO A 25 24.14 -9.11 29.12
CA PRO A 25 23.27 -9.94 29.97
C PRO A 25 23.29 -9.54 31.45
N GLY A 26 22.14 -9.67 32.14
CA GLY A 26 22.07 -9.47 33.58
C GLY A 26 20.69 -9.74 34.17
N GLU A 27 20.63 -10.82 34.94
CA GLU A 27 19.78 -11.04 36.12
C GLU A 27 18.36 -11.61 35.97
N ASN A 28 18.20 -12.77 36.62
CA ASN A 28 17.00 -13.59 36.71
C ASN A 28 15.95 -12.90 37.58
N SER A 29 14.83 -12.52 36.98
CA SER A 29 13.56 -12.38 37.70
C SER A 29 12.51 -13.23 37.00
N THR A 30 11.95 -14.18 37.74
CA THR A 30 10.76 -14.94 37.38
C THR A 30 9.56 -13.99 37.35
N ALA A 31 9.51 -13.12 36.34
CA ALA A 31 8.33 -12.36 36.02
C ALA A 31 7.42 -13.29 35.23
N VAL A 32 6.27 -13.64 35.81
CA VAL A 32 5.11 -14.19 35.10
C VAL A 32 5.05 -13.47 33.76
N SER A 33 5.38 -14.19 32.68
CA SER A 33 5.27 -13.68 31.31
C SER A 33 3.79 -13.52 31.05
N ARG A 34 3.22 -12.42 31.54
CA ARG A 34 1.95 -11.89 31.08
C ARG A 34 2.22 -11.65 29.61
N LYS A 35 1.79 -12.60 28.79
CA LYS A 35 1.87 -12.50 27.34
C LYS A 35 1.05 -11.27 26.99
N ASP A 36 1.71 -10.13 26.82
CA ASP A 36 1.08 -8.96 26.25
C ASP A 36 0.51 -9.39 24.90
N SER A 37 -0.81 -9.51 24.84
CA SER A 37 -1.53 -9.92 23.65
C SER A 37 -1.65 -8.72 22.73
N LEU A 38 -0.85 -8.73 21.66
CA LEU A 38 -0.93 -7.73 20.61
C LEU A 38 -2.18 -8.00 19.76
N GLU A 39 -3.24 -7.24 19.97
CA GLU A 39 -4.43 -7.26 19.11
C GLU A 39 -4.32 -6.15 18.06
N ILE A 40 -3.91 -6.51 16.84
CA ILE A 40 -4.01 -5.62 15.68
C ILE A 40 -5.49 -5.50 15.31
N SER A 41 -5.97 -4.25 15.12
CA SER A 41 -7.34 -3.98 14.68
C SER A 41 -7.64 -4.71 13.36
N ARG A 42 -8.93 -4.99 13.10
CA ARG A 42 -9.33 -5.72 11.89
C ARG A 42 -8.96 -4.93 10.63
N GLU A 43 -9.18 -3.62 10.67
CA GLU A 43 -8.89 -2.67 9.60
C GLU A 43 -7.40 -2.61 9.28
N ALA A 44 -6.54 -2.61 10.30
CA ALA A 44 -5.08 -2.62 10.11
C ALA A 44 -4.59 -3.94 9.50
N LYS A 45 -5.20 -5.09 9.85
CA LYS A 45 -4.90 -6.38 9.20
C LYS A 45 -5.32 -6.38 7.73
N GLU A 46 -6.51 -5.86 7.42
CA GLU A 46 -7.02 -5.73 6.06
C GLU A 46 -6.10 -4.83 5.21
N LEU A 47 -5.73 -3.66 5.71
CA LEU A 47 -4.82 -2.74 5.02
C LEU A 47 -3.44 -3.39 4.75
N SER A 48 -2.88 -4.11 5.73
CA SER A 48 -1.61 -4.83 5.55
C SER A 48 -1.70 -5.93 4.47
N THR A 49 -2.87 -6.55 4.36
CA THR A 49 -3.15 -7.58 3.35
C THR A 49 -3.29 -6.95 1.97
N ILE A 50 -4.02 -5.84 1.86
CA ILE A 50 -4.17 -5.06 0.61
C ILE A 50 -2.81 -4.58 0.12
N ARG A 51 -1.98 -3.98 0.98
CA ARG A 51 -0.62 -3.55 0.62
C ARG A 51 0.22 -4.70 0.07
N ARG A 52 0.23 -5.84 0.77
CA ARG A 52 0.94 -7.04 0.31
C ARG A 52 0.45 -7.54 -1.04
N ILE A 53 -0.84 -7.42 -1.34
CA ILE A 53 -1.40 -7.81 -2.64
C ILE A 53 -0.94 -6.84 -3.72
N ILE A 54 -0.97 -5.53 -3.45
CA ILE A 54 -0.48 -4.50 -4.38
C ILE A 54 1.00 -4.73 -4.69
N ASP A 55 1.84 -4.95 -3.68
CA ASP A 55 3.29 -5.18 -3.85
C ASP A 55 3.60 -6.44 -4.69
N LYS A 56 2.72 -7.45 -4.62
CA LYS A 56 2.85 -8.68 -5.41
C LYS A 56 2.22 -8.58 -6.79
N THR A 57 1.41 -7.56 -7.04
CA THR A 57 0.74 -7.38 -8.32
C THR A 57 1.75 -6.86 -9.32
N PRO A 58 1.91 -7.52 -10.49
CA PRO A 58 2.85 -7.04 -11.49
C PRO A 58 2.42 -5.67 -12.00
N GLU A 59 3.39 -4.77 -12.14
CA GLU A 59 3.19 -3.43 -12.70
C GLU A 59 2.54 -3.50 -14.10
N VAL A 60 2.96 -4.49 -14.90
CA VAL A 60 2.43 -4.73 -16.24
C VAL A 60 1.60 -6.01 -16.28
N ARG A 61 0.34 -5.88 -16.68
CA ARG A 61 -0.54 -7.02 -16.98
C ARG A 61 -0.25 -7.58 -18.38
N ALA A 62 0.81 -8.36 -18.49
CA ALA A 62 1.34 -8.89 -19.75
C ALA A 62 0.29 -9.60 -20.61
N GLU A 63 -0.61 -10.39 -20.01
CA GLU A 63 -1.71 -11.08 -20.71
C GLU A 63 -2.61 -10.10 -21.47
N LYS A 64 -3.05 -9.01 -20.81
CA LYS A 64 -3.92 -8.01 -21.45
C LYS A 64 -3.21 -7.26 -22.57
N VAL A 65 -1.91 -6.98 -22.39
CA VAL A 65 -1.08 -6.37 -23.43
C VAL A 65 -0.96 -7.30 -24.64
N ALA A 66 -0.74 -8.59 -24.42
CA ALA A 66 -0.66 -9.58 -25.49
C ALA A 66 -1.99 -9.69 -26.25
N ALA A 67 -3.12 -9.78 -25.55
CA ALA A 67 -4.45 -9.85 -26.17
C ALA A 67 -4.76 -8.60 -27.03
N ILE A 68 -4.41 -7.40 -26.55
CA ILE A 68 -4.59 -6.16 -27.33
C ILE A 68 -3.66 -6.15 -28.55
N LYS A 69 -2.39 -6.54 -28.40
CA LYS A 69 -1.45 -6.64 -29.53
C LYS A 69 -1.95 -7.58 -30.62
N GLU A 70 -2.50 -8.73 -30.22
CA GLU A 70 -3.09 -9.69 -31.15
C GLU A 70 -4.32 -9.11 -31.85
N ALA A 71 -5.23 -8.46 -31.11
CA ALA A 71 -6.39 -7.80 -31.70
C ALA A 71 -6.00 -6.71 -32.72
N ILE A 72 -4.91 -5.97 -32.46
CA ILE A 72 -4.37 -4.99 -33.40
C ILE A 72 -3.81 -5.68 -34.64
N ALA A 73 -3.01 -6.74 -34.47
CA ALA A 73 -2.42 -7.48 -35.59
C ALA A 73 -3.49 -8.13 -36.49
N ASN A 74 -4.58 -8.61 -35.90
CA ASN A 74 -5.71 -9.20 -36.61
C ASN A 74 -6.68 -8.16 -37.18
N GLY A 75 -6.46 -6.86 -36.95
CA GLY A 75 -7.34 -5.78 -37.40
C GLY A 75 -8.72 -5.76 -36.71
N THR A 76 -8.91 -6.52 -35.63
CA THR A 76 -10.16 -6.60 -34.87
C THR A 76 -10.21 -5.62 -33.69
N TYR A 77 -9.14 -4.84 -33.50
CA TYR A 77 -9.10 -3.76 -32.52
C TYR A 77 -9.84 -2.53 -33.06
N ASN A 78 -11.14 -2.45 -32.77
CA ASN A 78 -11.97 -1.31 -33.14
C ASN A 78 -12.26 -0.44 -31.91
N VAL A 79 -11.90 0.84 -31.98
CA VAL A 79 -12.11 1.82 -30.90
C VAL A 79 -13.03 2.92 -31.40
N ASP A 80 -14.06 3.25 -30.61
CA ASP A 80 -14.95 4.36 -30.95
C ASP A 80 -14.28 5.71 -30.67
N SER A 81 -14.11 6.53 -31.70
CA SER A 81 -13.57 7.89 -31.61
C SER A 81 -14.34 8.77 -30.61
N ARG A 82 -15.65 8.55 -30.44
CA ARG A 82 -16.47 9.28 -29.46
C ARG A 82 -16.09 8.91 -28.03
N GLU A 83 -15.85 7.63 -27.78
CA GLU A 83 -15.40 7.15 -26.48
C GLU A 83 -14.01 7.70 -26.13
N VAL A 84 -13.11 7.75 -27.11
CA VAL A 84 -11.77 8.37 -26.94
C VAL A 84 -11.90 9.84 -26.53
N ALA A 85 -12.68 10.63 -27.28
CA ALA A 85 -12.89 12.04 -26.97
C ALA A 85 -13.51 12.25 -25.58
N HIS A 86 -14.49 11.41 -25.22
CA HIS A 86 -15.09 11.43 -23.89
C HIS A 86 -14.06 11.16 -22.79
N MET A 87 -13.23 10.12 -22.96
CA MET A 87 -12.17 9.78 -22.01
C MET A 87 -11.11 10.86 -21.86
N MET A 88 -10.77 11.58 -22.94
CA MET A 88 -9.87 12.73 -22.87
C MET A 88 -10.43 13.85 -21.98
N ILE A 89 -11.72 14.16 -22.12
CA ILE A 89 -12.39 15.18 -21.29
C ILE A 89 -12.45 14.72 -19.83
N VAL A 90 -12.90 13.49 -19.58
CA VAL A 90 -12.95 12.92 -18.22
C VAL A 90 -11.58 12.98 -17.56
N ARG A 91 -10.52 12.58 -18.29
CA ARG A 91 -9.16 12.63 -17.77
C ARG A 91 -8.75 14.05 -17.38
N SER A 92 -9.03 15.04 -18.23
CA SER A 92 -8.71 16.44 -17.95
C SER A 92 -9.45 16.99 -16.72
N LEU A 93 -10.69 16.55 -16.49
CA LEU A 93 -11.45 16.94 -15.30
C LEU A 93 -10.87 16.31 -14.03
N VAL A 94 -10.50 15.03 -14.08
CA VAL A 94 -9.86 14.33 -12.95
C VAL A 94 -8.53 15.00 -12.61
N ASP A 95 -7.69 15.28 -13.61
CA ASP A 95 -6.40 15.93 -13.38
C ASP A 95 -6.57 17.32 -12.73
N ARG A 96 -7.63 18.07 -13.07
CA ARG A 96 -7.95 19.36 -12.43
C ARG A 96 -8.39 19.20 -10.97
N ILE A 97 -9.27 18.24 -10.69
CA ILE A 97 -9.77 17.99 -9.33
C ILE A 97 -8.60 17.60 -8.43
N VAL A 98 -7.80 16.63 -8.88
CA VAL A 98 -6.64 16.14 -8.14
C VAL A 98 -5.61 17.25 -7.97
N ALA A 99 -5.32 18.04 -9.01
CA ALA A 99 -4.35 19.15 -8.91
C ALA A 99 -4.82 20.28 -7.97
N GLY A 100 -6.12 20.57 -7.92
CA GLY A 100 -6.68 21.59 -7.03
C GLY A 100 -6.71 21.19 -5.55
N GLU A 101 -6.52 19.92 -5.23
CA GLU A 101 -6.52 19.38 -3.86
C GLU A 101 -5.14 19.49 -3.17
N TYR A 102 -4.10 19.96 -3.86
CA TYR A 102 -2.75 20.12 -3.31
C TYR A 102 -2.35 21.57 -2.99
N ASP A 103 -3.26 22.54 -3.17
CA ASP A 103 -3.01 23.97 -2.88
C ASP A 103 -3.47 24.41 -1.47
N GLU A 104 -3.42 23.52 -0.48
CA GLU A 104 -3.54 23.89 0.95
C GLU A 104 -2.18 23.78 1.64
N GLU A 105 -1.39 24.86 1.59
CA GLU A 105 -0.28 25.16 2.51
C GLU A 105 -0.48 26.54 3.14
#